data_AF-A0A7W0SRF0-F1
#
_entry.id   AF-A0A7W0SRF0-F1
#
_cell.length_a   1.000
_cell.length_b   1.000
_cell.length_c   1.000
_cell.angle_alpha   90.00
_cell.angle_beta   90.00
_cell.angle_gamma   90.00
#
_symmetry.space_group_name_H-M   'P 1'
#
loop_
_entity.id
_entity.type
_entity.pdbx_description
1 polymer ?
#
loop_
_entity_poly.entity_id
_entity_poly.type
_entity_poly.pdbx_seq_one_letter_code
_entity_poly.pdbx_strand_id
1 'polypeptide(L)'
;MASRTAQFQEATPTPSLPPPSPSVTELQEALANGDMTIRQIVEAALARIDAIDQQGPSVNAVIELNPDALMIADELDAELAAGTPRGPMHGIPVLIKDNIGTADQMETTAGSLALVGRKATTDSGVARLLREAGMVILGKTNLSEWANIRSFYASSGWSGRGGQTVNPHQLDRNASGSSSGSAAAAAAGYVAVTVGTETNGSIVSPAGNCGVVGIKPTVGLVSRVGVIPISHSQDTIGPMATSVASAAALLNVLAAPDPADGASNGAWPTSAPGLATPEAIPVASPDVTILPIPSYPMQPAGGVPDVDYTASLDPSGLQGARIGVVRGLAGFSPDADAVFDEAIAAMQAAGAEIVDPIEIPSLADQAWGSDTLPVLEWELKAGLAEYFAGFLPEDSPITSLADVIAFNEENADEELQYFDQGIFLSAETRTGLDDIEYINAVLRLQYAGRGNGLDAALEANTLDALIAPTNGPATKIDLVNGDHWLGGTSTLAAIAGYPLVTLPAGYRHGLPIGITFMGGAFSEETLIRLAYAFEQLGQVFTEPTFLPGKVIPPEA
;
A
#
# COMPACT_ATOMS: atom_id res chain seq x y z
N MET A 1 19.39 38.87 -44.85
CA MET A 1 19.10 37.42 -44.95
C MET A 1 20.42 36.67 -44.92
N ALA A 2 20.79 36.11 -43.76
CA ALA A 2 21.94 35.23 -43.63
C ALA A 2 21.43 33.92 -43.03
N SER A 3 21.49 32.86 -43.82
CA SER A 3 21.11 31.50 -43.45
C SER A 3 22.09 30.96 -42.40
N ARG A 4 21.60 30.65 -41.20
CA ARG A 4 22.29 29.76 -40.26
C ARG A 4 21.62 28.39 -40.35
N THR A 5 22.25 27.50 -41.11
CA THR A 5 21.99 26.07 -41.08
C THR A 5 22.48 25.57 -39.72
N ALA A 6 21.56 25.26 -38.81
CA ALA A 6 21.90 24.52 -37.60
C ALA A 6 22.22 23.09 -38.01
N GLN A 7 23.48 22.69 -37.84
CA GLN A 7 23.86 21.29 -37.86
C GLN A 7 23.21 20.64 -36.63
N PHE A 8 22.25 19.74 -36.87
CA PHE A 8 21.85 18.79 -35.84
C PHE A 8 23.06 17.91 -35.54
N GLN A 9 23.65 18.10 -34.37
CA GLN A 9 24.56 17.12 -33.79
C GLN A 9 23.76 15.83 -33.63
N GLU A 10 24.23 14.74 -34.24
CA GLU A 10 23.73 13.40 -33.94
C GLU A 10 23.83 13.20 -32.43
N ALA A 11 22.69 12.90 -31.80
CA ALA A 11 22.66 12.55 -30.39
C ALA A 11 23.56 11.33 -30.17
N THR A 12 24.55 11.46 -29.30
CA THR A 12 25.24 10.32 -28.70
C THR A 12 24.18 9.34 -28.20
N PRO A 13 24.26 8.04 -28.53
CA PRO A 13 23.29 7.07 -28.04
C PRO A 13 23.29 7.11 -26.51
N THR A 14 22.13 7.38 -25.93
CA THR A 14 21.92 7.24 -24.48
C THR A 14 22.35 5.82 -24.11
N PRO A 15 23.22 5.63 -23.09
CA PRO A 15 23.50 4.27 -22.63
C PRO A 15 22.18 3.57 -22.33
N SER A 16 22.02 2.35 -22.84
CA SER A 16 20.83 1.54 -22.58
C SER A 16 20.72 1.29 -21.07
N LEU A 17 19.57 1.62 -20.47
CA LEU A 17 19.31 1.32 -19.06
C LEU A 17 19.46 -0.20 -18.81
N PRO A 18 19.94 -0.63 -17.63
CA PRO A 18 19.89 -2.04 -17.23
C PRO A 18 18.45 -2.56 -17.35
N PRO A 19 18.21 -3.81 -17.78
CA PRO A 19 16.85 -4.34 -17.99
C PRO A 19 16.06 -4.42 -16.67
N PRO A 20 14.72 -4.37 -16.71
CA PRO A 20 13.89 -4.52 -15.52
C PRO A 20 14.09 -5.90 -14.89
N SER A 21 13.82 -5.98 -13.58
CA SER A 21 13.76 -7.24 -12.85
C SER A 21 12.73 -8.18 -13.52
N PRO A 22 13.10 -9.44 -13.81
CA PRO A 22 12.14 -10.46 -14.22
C PRO A 22 11.07 -10.70 -13.14
N SER A 23 9.98 -11.35 -13.53
CA SER A 23 8.94 -11.80 -12.58
C SER A 23 9.49 -12.80 -11.56
N VAL A 24 8.76 -13.02 -10.46
CA VAL A 24 9.13 -14.02 -9.44
C VAL A 24 9.34 -15.40 -10.07
N THR A 25 8.45 -15.82 -10.96
CA THR A 25 8.53 -17.12 -11.65
C THR A 25 9.78 -17.22 -12.52
N GLU A 26 10.09 -16.19 -13.31
CA GLU A 26 11.29 -16.18 -14.16
C GLU A 26 12.58 -16.21 -13.33
N LEU A 27 12.62 -15.50 -12.19
CA LEU A 27 13.75 -15.53 -11.27
C LEU A 27 13.93 -16.92 -10.64
N GLN A 28 12.83 -17.55 -10.20
CA GLN A 28 12.85 -18.92 -9.67
C GLN A 28 13.35 -19.93 -10.71
N GLU A 29 12.90 -19.81 -11.96
CA GLU A 29 13.36 -20.65 -13.07
C GLU A 29 14.84 -20.44 -13.36
N ALA A 30 15.31 -19.19 -13.40
CA ALA A 30 16.73 -18.88 -13.62
C ALA A 30 17.63 -19.47 -12.52
N LEU A 31 17.20 -19.40 -11.25
CA LEU A 31 17.91 -20.03 -10.12
C LEU A 31 17.90 -21.56 -10.24
N ALA A 32 16.75 -22.16 -10.55
CA ALA A 32 16.61 -23.61 -10.67
C ALA A 32 17.44 -24.20 -11.82
N ASN A 33 17.58 -23.47 -12.93
CA ASN A 33 18.39 -23.86 -14.08
C ASN A 33 19.89 -23.55 -13.90
N GLY A 34 20.25 -22.74 -12.90
CA GLY A 34 21.61 -22.24 -12.72
C GLY A 34 22.03 -21.19 -13.76
N ASP A 35 21.06 -20.52 -14.39
CA ASP A 35 21.28 -19.43 -15.36
C ASP A 35 21.75 -18.15 -14.66
N MET A 36 21.33 -17.95 -13.41
CA MET A 36 21.77 -16.87 -12.54
C MET A 36 22.00 -17.39 -11.12
N THR A 37 22.88 -16.73 -10.37
CA THR A 37 22.97 -16.89 -8.91
C THR A 37 22.17 -15.80 -8.20
N ILE A 38 21.85 -15.99 -6.92
CA ILE A 38 21.15 -14.99 -6.10
C ILE A 38 21.97 -13.70 -6.04
N ARG A 39 23.29 -13.81 -5.88
CA ARG A 39 24.19 -12.66 -5.96
C ARG A 39 24.06 -11.90 -7.28
N GLN A 40 24.02 -12.59 -8.42
CA GLN A 40 23.88 -11.93 -9.73
C GLN A 40 22.53 -11.23 -9.89
N ILE A 41 21.45 -11.81 -9.35
CA ILE A 41 20.13 -11.17 -9.31
C ILE A 41 20.18 -9.88 -8.49
N VAL A 42 20.82 -9.90 -7.31
CA VAL A 42 20.98 -8.71 -6.45
C VAL A 42 21.87 -7.65 -7.11
N GLU A 43 22.98 -8.05 -7.75
CA GLU A 43 23.86 -7.13 -8.49
C GLU A 43 23.11 -6.45 -9.65
N ALA A 44 22.25 -7.18 -10.38
CA ALA A 44 21.43 -6.62 -11.44
C ALA A 44 20.40 -5.61 -10.91
N ALA A 45 19.74 -5.91 -9.79
CA ALA A 45 18.80 -5.00 -9.14
C ALA A 45 19.49 -3.71 -8.68
N LEU A 46 20.65 -3.83 -8.00
CA LEU A 46 21.44 -2.68 -7.55
C LEU A 46 21.91 -1.81 -8.73
N ALA A 47 22.38 -2.43 -9.82
CA ALA A 47 22.80 -1.70 -11.02
C ALA A 47 21.65 -0.91 -11.66
N ARG A 48 20.43 -1.47 -11.66
CA ARG A 48 19.25 -0.76 -12.17
C ARG A 48 18.83 0.39 -11.26
N ILE A 49 18.83 0.19 -9.94
CA ILE A 49 18.55 1.24 -8.96
C ILE A 49 19.55 2.39 -9.13
N ASP A 50 20.84 2.10 -9.20
CA ASP A 50 21.89 3.13 -9.37
C ASP A 50 21.69 3.96 -10.66
N ALA A 51 21.36 3.28 -11.76
CA ALA A 51 21.16 3.92 -13.06
C ALA A 51 19.90 4.79 -13.15
N ILE A 52 18.86 4.52 -12.35
CA ILE A 52 17.54 5.14 -12.52
C ILE A 52 17.16 6.04 -11.34
N ASP A 53 17.41 5.60 -10.11
CA ASP A 53 16.78 6.17 -8.92
C ASP A 53 17.35 7.52 -8.52
N GLN A 54 18.68 7.68 -8.62
CA GLN A 54 19.39 8.89 -8.20
C GLN A 54 20.23 9.51 -9.33
N GLN A 55 20.84 8.72 -10.23
CA GLN A 55 21.73 9.24 -11.28
C GLN A 55 21.03 9.57 -12.61
N GLY A 56 19.91 8.89 -12.90
CA GLY A 56 19.20 8.94 -14.18
C GLY A 56 17.91 9.76 -14.15
N PRO A 57 16.74 9.17 -14.50
CA PRO A 57 15.43 9.80 -14.36
C PRO A 57 15.10 10.39 -12.98
N SER A 58 15.82 9.97 -11.93
CA SER A 58 15.64 10.43 -10.56
C SER A 58 14.25 10.09 -10.02
N VAL A 59 13.86 8.82 -10.14
CA VAL A 59 12.57 8.33 -9.59
C VAL A 59 12.50 8.52 -8.07
N ASN A 60 13.64 8.42 -7.38
CA ASN A 60 13.81 8.65 -5.96
C ASN A 60 12.87 7.79 -5.08
N ALA A 61 12.73 6.52 -5.45
CA ALA A 61 11.88 5.55 -4.77
C ALA A 61 12.61 4.79 -3.64
N VAL A 62 13.95 4.72 -3.65
CA VAL A 62 14.73 3.99 -2.65
C VAL A 62 15.37 4.99 -1.69
N ILE A 63 14.98 4.96 -0.41
CA ILE A 63 15.50 5.87 0.61
C ILE A 63 16.80 5.34 1.24
N GLU A 64 16.98 4.02 1.28
CA GLU A 64 18.18 3.38 1.82
C GLU A 64 18.39 2.00 1.20
N LEU A 65 19.63 1.65 0.87
CA LEU A 65 20.00 0.30 0.45
C LEU A 65 20.57 -0.48 1.63
N ASN A 66 20.28 -1.78 1.69
CA ASN A 66 20.86 -2.66 2.69
C ASN A 66 22.36 -2.87 2.38
N PRO A 67 23.29 -2.43 3.24
CA PRO A 67 24.72 -2.58 2.99
C PRO A 67 25.17 -4.05 2.97
N ASP A 68 24.39 -4.94 3.57
CA ASP A 68 24.68 -6.36 3.69
C ASP A 68 24.01 -7.20 2.58
N ALA A 69 23.28 -6.59 1.64
CA ALA A 69 22.47 -7.32 0.64
C ALA A 69 23.27 -8.34 -0.18
N LEU A 70 24.49 -8.00 -0.61
CA LEU A 70 25.35 -8.91 -1.38
C LEU A 70 25.93 -10.04 -0.53
N MET A 71 26.23 -9.78 0.74
CA MET A 71 26.67 -10.82 1.68
C MET A 71 25.55 -11.81 1.96
N ILE A 72 24.34 -11.32 2.20
CA ILE A 72 23.14 -12.15 2.38
C ILE A 72 22.88 -12.99 1.12
N ALA A 73 23.05 -12.40 -0.06
CA ALA A 73 22.92 -13.14 -1.32
C ALA A 73 23.92 -14.30 -1.45
N ASP A 74 25.19 -14.09 -1.07
CA ASP A 74 26.22 -15.13 -1.06
C ASP A 74 25.88 -16.27 -0.08
N GLU A 75 25.32 -15.95 1.09
CA GLU A 75 24.87 -16.94 2.08
C GLU A 75 23.71 -17.79 1.55
N LEU A 76 22.73 -17.15 0.92
CA LEU A 76 21.58 -17.85 0.33
C LEU A 76 21.98 -18.68 -0.89
N ASP A 77 22.97 -18.25 -1.68
CA ASP A 77 23.56 -19.06 -2.76
C ASP A 77 24.22 -20.32 -2.19
N ALA A 78 24.92 -20.21 -1.05
CA ALA A 78 25.51 -21.37 -0.37
C ALA A 78 24.45 -22.35 0.16
N GLU A 79 23.34 -21.86 0.71
CA GLU A 79 22.20 -22.69 1.12
C GLU A 79 21.54 -23.40 -0.07
N LEU A 80 21.36 -22.68 -1.18
CA LEU A 80 20.81 -23.25 -2.41
C LEU A 80 21.72 -24.36 -2.95
N ALA A 81 23.04 -24.14 -2.98
CA ALA A 81 24.04 -25.12 -3.40
C ALA A 81 24.12 -26.34 -2.45
N ALA A 82 23.81 -26.15 -1.17
CA ALA A 82 23.72 -27.23 -0.18
C ALA A 82 22.40 -28.03 -0.25
N GLY A 83 21.45 -27.60 -1.09
CA GLY A 83 20.13 -28.24 -1.22
C GLY A 83 19.19 -27.94 -0.04
N THR A 84 19.36 -26.80 0.62
CA THR A 84 18.53 -26.36 1.76
C THR A 84 17.87 -25.00 1.51
N PRO A 85 17.12 -24.81 0.41
CA PRO A 85 16.36 -23.57 0.22
C PRO A 85 15.27 -23.43 1.28
N ARG A 86 14.96 -22.19 1.66
CA ARG A 86 13.99 -21.90 2.73
C ARG A 86 12.53 -21.85 2.28
N GLY A 87 12.29 -21.86 0.98
CA GLY A 87 10.94 -21.89 0.40
C GLY A 87 10.92 -21.40 -1.05
N PRO A 88 9.72 -21.21 -1.63
CA PRO A 88 9.58 -20.74 -3.01
C PRO A 88 10.23 -19.36 -3.26
N MET A 89 10.28 -18.50 -2.25
CA MET A 89 10.83 -17.14 -2.39
C MET A 89 12.33 -17.04 -2.05
N HIS A 90 13.02 -18.18 -1.89
CA HIS A 90 14.44 -18.22 -1.55
C HIS A 90 15.29 -17.47 -2.60
N GLY A 91 16.05 -16.48 -2.17
CA GLY A 91 16.92 -15.66 -3.01
C GLY A 91 16.25 -14.51 -3.74
N ILE A 92 14.92 -14.36 -3.67
CA ILE A 92 14.22 -13.29 -4.37
C ILE A 92 14.45 -11.95 -3.62
N PRO A 93 14.94 -10.89 -4.30
CA PRO A 93 15.11 -9.59 -3.67
C PRO A 93 13.76 -8.88 -3.48
N VAL A 94 13.64 -8.17 -2.37
CA VAL A 94 12.44 -7.38 -2.00
C VAL A 94 12.86 -6.03 -1.45
N LEU A 95 12.10 -4.98 -1.83
CA LEU A 95 12.16 -3.68 -1.18
C LEU A 95 10.97 -3.51 -0.25
N ILE A 96 11.20 -2.95 0.94
CA ILE A 96 10.17 -2.76 1.96
C ILE A 96 10.03 -1.28 2.30
N LYS A 97 8.81 -0.81 2.55
CA LYS A 97 8.56 0.57 2.95
C LYS A 97 9.32 0.95 4.23
N ASP A 98 9.85 2.17 4.30
CA ASP A 98 10.71 2.66 5.40
C ASP A 98 10.00 2.86 6.76
N ASN A 99 8.72 2.48 6.86
CA ASN A 99 8.03 2.32 8.15
C ASN A 99 8.05 0.87 8.68
N ILE A 100 8.67 -0.07 7.96
CA ILE A 100 8.78 -1.49 8.34
C ILE A 100 10.13 -1.72 9.02
N GLY A 101 10.11 -2.00 10.32
CA GLY A 101 11.29 -2.18 11.17
C GLY A 101 12.17 -3.36 10.75
N THR A 102 13.49 -3.13 10.67
CA THR A 102 14.51 -4.18 10.60
C THR A 102 15.57 -3.96 11.68
N ALA A 103 16.01 -5.05 12.32
CA ALA A 103 17.13 -5.06 13.26
C ALA A 103 18.45 -5.37 12.54
N ASP A 104 18.76 -4.56 11.53
CA ASP A 104 20.01 -4.63 10.78
C ASP A 104 20.64 -3.24 10.64
N GLN A 105 21.47 -3.04 9.62
CA GLN A 105 22.17 -1.78 9.43
C GLN A 105 21.33 -0.67 8.81
N MET A 106 20.12 -0.97 8.33
CA MET A 106 19.22 0.05 7.80
C MET A 106 18.49 0.78 8.92
N GLU A 107 18.05 1.99 8.62
CA GLU A 107 17.15 2.76 9.49
C GLU A 107 15.68 2.38 9.22
N THR A 108 14.77 2.83 10.09
CA THR A 108 13.32 2.75 9.88
C THR A 108 12.74 4.07 10.37
N THR A 109 12.56 5.02 9.45
CA THR A 109 12.37 6.42 9.83
C THR A 109 11.00 6.98 9.50
N ALA A 110 10.14 6.19 8.84
CA ALA A 110 8.90 6.68 8.23
C ALA A 110 9.14 7.96 7.38
N GLY A 111 10.34 8.09 6.80
CA GLY A 111 10.76 9.26 6.03
C GLY A 111 11.18 10.50 6.86
N SER A 112 11.06 10.49 8.18
CA SER A 112 11.38 11.66 9.02
C SER A 112 12.83 11.67 9.52
N LEU A 113 13.41 12.86 9.65
CA LEU A 113 14.72 13.08 10.25
C LEU A 113 14.70 12.83 11.76
N ALA A 114 13.54 12.92 12.41
CA ALA A 114 13.36 12.67 13.84
C ALA A 114 13.82 11.26 14.26
N LEU A 115 13.73 10.29 13.35
CA LEU A 115 14.05 8.90 13.59
C LEU A 115 15.41 8.46 13.02
N VAL A 116 16.14 9.35 12.34
CA VAL A 116 17.49 9.03 11.83
C VAL A 116 18.44 8.73 12.98
N GLY A 117 19.14 7.58 12.89
CA GLY A 117 20.07 7.10 13.90
C GLY A 117 19.41 6.36 15.06
N ARG A 118 18.09 6.12 15.00
CA ARG A 118 17.34 5.33 15.99
C ARG A 118 16.83 4.04 15.35
N LYS A 119 17.78 3.20 14.93
CA LYS A 119 17.50 1.90 14.33
C LYS A 119 16.59 1.06 15.23
N ALA A 120 15.68 0.34 14.59
CA ALA A 120 14.81 -0.59 15.29
C ALA A 120 15.67 -1.67 15.98
N THR A 121 15.32 -2.00 17.23
CA THR A 121 16.08 -2.96 18.03
C THR A 121 15.73 -4.42 17.72
N THR A 122 14.58 -4.64 17.06
CA THR A 122 14.08 -5.95 16.65
C THR A 122 13.48 -5.89 15.25
N ASP A 123 13.56 -7.00 14.51
CA ASP A 123 12.86 -7.13 13.22
C ASP A 123 11.35 -7.06 13.46
N SER A 124 10.64 -6.35 12.58
CA SER A 124 9.19 -6.45 12.48
C SER A 124 8.75 -7.88 12.17
N GLY A 125 7.49 -8.21 12.45
CA GLY A 125 6.91 -9.50 12.07
C GLY A 125 7.07 -9.78 10.57
N VAL A 126 6.91 -8.75 9.75
CA VAL A 126 7.11 -8.78 8.29
C VAL A 126 8.57 -9.06 7.92
N ALA A 127 9.53 -8.29 8.46
CA ALA A 127 10.95 -8.50 8.17
C ALA A 127 11.41 -9.91 8.55
N ARG A 128 10.96 -10.40 9.70
CA ARG A 128 11.21 -11.77 10.15
C ARG A 128 10.70 -12.80 9.14
N LEU A 129 9.45 -12.71 8.70
CA LEU A 129 8.85 -13.64 7.73
C LEU A 129 9.60 -13.63 6.38
N LEU A 130 10.01 -12.45 5.89
CA LEU A 130 10.80 -12.34 4.65
C LEU A 130 12.16 -13.06 4.78
N ARG A 131 12.85 -12.90 5.92
CA ARG A 131 14.13 -13.58 6.17
C ARG A 131 13.96 -15.10 6.35
N GLU A 132 12.90 -15.52 7.04
CA GLU A 132 12.56 -16.93 7.21
C GLU A 132 12.27 -17.60 5.87
N ALA A 133 11.63 -16.89 4.92
CA ALA A 133 11.42 -17.35 3.55
C ALA A 133 12.68 -17.32 2.67
N GLY A 134 13.81 -16.84 3.20
CA GLY A 134 15.09 -16.76 2.48
C GLY A 134 15.15 -15.63 1.46
N MET A 135 14.36 -14.55 1.63
CA MET A 135 14.39 -13.40 0.73
C MET A 135 15.53 -12.44 1.08
N VAL A 136 16.01 -11.70 0.08
CA VAL A 136 16.99 -10.61 0.29
C VAL A 136 16.25 -9.29 0.45
N ILE A 137 16.19 -8.75 1.67
CA ILE A 137 15.71 -7.38 1.87
C ILE A 137 16.77 -6.43 1.31
N LEU A 138 16.52 -5.92 0.10
CA LEU A 138 17.47 -5.14 -0.69
C LEU A 138 17.65 -3.72 -0.14
N GLY A 139 16.63 -3.18 0.51
CA GLY A 139 16.60 -1.80 0.97
C GLY A 139 15.22 -1.35 1.42
N LYS A 140 15.15 -0.08 1.78
CA LYS A 140 13.95 0.65 2.18
C LYS A 140 13.45 1.53 1.05
N THR A 141 12.14 1.54 0.81
CA THR A 141 11.50 2.46 -0.12
C THR A 141 11.02 3.72 0.59
N ASN A 142 11.16 4.85 -0.11
CA ASN A 142 10.64 6.15 0.32
C ASN A 142 9.09 6.11 0.40
N LEU A 143 8.51 7.05 1.15
CA LEU A 143 7.08 7.16 1.40
C LEU A 143 6.67 8.62 1.55
N SER A 144 5.37 8.90 1.48
CA SER A 144 4.83 10.11 2.12
C SER A 144 5.17 10.04 3.61
N GLU A 145 5.83 11.07 4.15
CA GLU A 145 6.31 11.06 5.52
C GLU A 145 5.22 10.71 6.53
N TRP A 146 5.58 9.90 7.54
CA TRP A 146 4.65 9.39 8.55
C TRP A 146 3.40 8.76 7.93
N ALA A 147 3.59 8.06 6.81
CA ALA A 147 2.53 7.45 6.05
C ALA A 147 1.38 8.43 5.67
N ASN A 148 1.73 9.70 5.40
CA ASN A 148 0.84 10.80 4.99
C ASN A 148 -0.07 11.37 6.11
N ILE A 149 0.19 11.07 7.39
CA ILE A 149 -0.66 11.53 8.51
C ILE A 149 -0.10 12.75 9.26
N ARG A 150 0.82 13.50 8.64
CA ARG A 150 1.47 14.67 9.26
C ARG A 150 0.69 15.97 9.06
N SER A 151 0.28 16.25 7.81
CA SER A 151 -0.31 17.53 7.39
C SER A 151 -1.55 17.36 6.53
N PHE A 152 -2.45 18.33 6.60
CA PHE A 152 -3.60 18.46 5.70
C PHE A 152 -3.22 18.86 4.27
N TYR A 153 -1.98 19.32 4.06
CA TYR A 153 -1.48 19.85 2.79
C TYR A 153 -0.30 19.04 2.24
N ALA A 154 -0.12 17.80 2.71
CA ALA A 154 0.99 16.96 2.29
C ALA A 154 0.96 16.69 0.78
N SER A 155 2.14 16.64 0.18
CA SER A 155 2.35 16.15 -1.19
C SER A 155 2.78 14.69 -1.11
N SER A 156 2.01 13.78 -1.72
CA SER A 156 2.32 12.36 -1.63
C SER A 156 3.69 12.02 -2.23
N GLY A 157 4.39 11.08 -1.59
CA GLY A 157 5.72 10.63 -1.96
C GLY A 157 6.86 11.52 -1.49
N TRP A 158 6.57 12.65 -0.81
CA TRP A 158 7.60 13.47 -0.18
C TRP A 158 7.87 13.03 1.27
N SER A 159 9.15 13.01 1.65
CA SER A 159 9.58 12.95 3.04
C SER A 159 10.81 13.83 3.29
N GLY A 160 11.02 14.27 4.53
CA GLY A 160 12.18 15.10 4.91
C GLY A 160 13.51 14.39 4.65
N ARG A 161 13.60 13.09 4.94
CA ARG A 161 14.79 12.27 4.71
C ARG A 161 14.95 11.87 3.25
N GLY A 162 13.88 11.39 2.63
CA GLY A 162 13.93 10.75 1.31
C GLY A 162 13.68 11.69 0.14
N GLY A 163 13.22 12.92 0.38
CA GLY A 163 12.78 13.83 -0.68
C GLY A 163 11.53 13.31 -1.40
N GLN A 164 11.32 13.80 -2.63
CA GLN A 164 10.12 13.50 -3.42
C GLN A 164 10.32 12.28 -4.32
N THR A 165 9.53 11.22 -4.11
CA THR A 165 9.35 10.11 -5.06
C THR A 165 8.48 10.58 -6.22
N VAL A 166 8.83 10.25 -7.47
CA VAL A 166 8.02 10.61 -8.64
C VAL A 166 7.43 9.39 -9.35
N ASN A 167 6.38 9.59 -10.13
CA ASN A 167 5.78 8.53 -10.93
C ASN A 167 6.70 8.12 -12.09
N PRO A 168 7.11 6.85 -12.23
CA PRO A 168 8.01 6.41 -13.30
C PRO A 168 7.47 6.61 -14.72
N HIS A 169 6.14 6.66 -14.91
CA HIS A 169 5.54 6.88 -16.24
C HIS A 169 5.70 8.32 -16.71
N GLN A 170 5.60 9.28 -15.78
CA GLN A 170 5.81 10.71 -16.04
C GLN A 170 6.40 11.39 -14.81
N LEU A 171 7.63 11.90 -14.94
CA LEU A 171 8.47 12.33 -13.82
C LEU A 171 8.00 13.64 -13.14
N ASP A 172 7.01 14.35 -13.70
CA ASP A 172 6.37 15.50 -13.04
C ASP A 172 5.08 15.12 -12.29
N ARG A 173 4.75 13.83 -12.24
CA ARG A 173 3.52 13.31 -11.62
C ARG A 173 3.77 12.64 -10.30
N ASN A 174 2.76 12.74 -9.45
CA ASN A 174 2.74 12.14 -8.15
C ASN A 174 2.61 10.61 -8.28
N ALA A 175 3.44 9.85 -7.55
CA ALA A 175 3.32 8.39 -7.42
C ALA A 175 2.13 7.96 -6.54
N SER A 176 1.30 8.90 -6.08
CA SER A 176 0.41 8.79 -4.93
C SER A 176 1.16 8.31 -3.68
N GLY A 177 0.45 7.83 -2.68
CA GLY A 177 1.05 7.46 -1.41
C GLY A 177 0.07 6.81 -0.44
N SER A 178 0.53 6.43 0.75
CA SER A 178 1.90 6.68 1.24
C SER A 178 2.96 5.66 0.80
N SER A 179 2.62 4.49 0.25
CA SER A 179 3.63 3.51 -0.23
C SER A 179 4.20 3.88 -1.61
N SER A 180 4.55 5.15 -1.78
CA SER A 180 4.97 5.78 -3.04
C SER A 180 6.19 5.09 -3.63
N GLY A 181 7.25 4.93 -2.83
CA GLY A 181 8.49 4.31 -3.27
C GLY A 181 8.31 2.83 -3.61
N SER A 182 7.49 2.08 -2.86
CA SER A 182 7.20 0.67 -3.16
C SER A 182 6.53 0.51 -4.53
N ALA A 183 5.50 1.32 -4.82
CA ALA A 183 4.83 1.29 -6.12
C ALA A 183 5.75 1.74 -7.27
N ALA A 184 6.49 2.84 -7.07
CA ALA A 184 7.40 3.38 -8.06
C ALA A 184 8.58 2.43 -8.34
N ALA A 185 9.14 1.78 -7.32
CA ALA A 185 10.21 0.79 -7.46
C ALA A 185 9.74 -0.47 -8.20
N ALA A 186 8.52 -0.95 -7.93
CA ALA A 186 7.91 -2.05 -8.68
C ALA A 186 7.71 -1.66 -10.16
N ALA A 187 7.10 -0.49 -10.43
CA ALA A 187 6.87 -0.02 -11.78
C ALA A 187 8.17 0.23 -12.56
N ALA A 188 9.18 0.80 -11.89
CA ALA A 188 10.51 1.01 -12.45
C ALA A 188 11.32 -0.29 -12.57
N GLY A 189 10.77 -1.45 -12.18
CA GLY A 189 11.41 -2.76 -12.36
C GLY A 189 12.68 -2.94 -11.56
N TYR A 190 12.81 -2.33 -10.37
CA TYR A 190 13.99 -2.50 -9.51
C TYR A 190 14.07 -3.90 -8.91
N VAL A 191 12.92 -4.45 -8.54
CA VAL A 191 12.74 -5.80 -7.97
C VAL A 191 11.38 -6.34 -8.42
N ALA A 192 11.21 -7.67 -8.41
CA ALA A 192 9.96 -8.32 -8.80
C ALA A 192 8.79 -8.01 -7.85
N VAL A 193 9.10 -7.80 -6.56
CA VAL A 193 8.10 -7.58 -5.51
C VAL A 193 8.58 -6.54 -4.50
N THR A 194 7.63 -5.77 -3.98
CA THR A 194 7.85 -4.79 -2.90
C THR A 194 6.77 -4.93 -1.84
N VAL A 195 7.01 -4.40 -0.65
CA VAL A 195 6.04 -4.37 0.45
C VAL A 195 5.63 -2.93 0.73
N GLY A 196 4.32 -2.71 0.81
CA GLY A 196 3.71 -1.45 1.23
C GLY A 196 2.86 -1.62 2.50
N THR A 197 2.39 -0.50 3.05
CA THR A 197 1.45 -0.49 4.17
C THR A 197 0.25 0.39 3.84
N GLU A 198 -0.93 -0.01 4.31
CA GLU A 198 -2.16 0.74 4.10
C GLU A 198 -2.97 0.90 5.37
N THR A 199 -3.29 2.17 5.67
CA THR A 199 -4.36 2.59 6.58
C THR A 199 -5.63 2.86 5.77
N ASN A 200 -5.53 3.74 4.76
CA ASN A 200 -6.58 3.99 3.78
C ASN A 200 -5.94 4.40 2.45
N GLY A 201 -6.07 3.57 1.42
CA GLY A 201 -5.55 3.82 0.07
C GLY A 201 -4.04 3.70 -0.10
N SER A 202 -3.25 3.61 0.96
CA SER A 202 -1.78 3.72 0.90
C SER A 202 -1.03 2.55 0.24
N ILE A 203 -1.69 1.47 -0.16
CA ILE A 203 -1.19 0.44 -1.08
C ILE A 203 -1.90 0.58 -2.42
N VAL A 204 -3.24 0.58 -2.43
CA VAL A 204 -3.99 0.50 -3.70
C VAL A 204 -3.89 1.78 -4.52
N SER A 205 -3.84 2.94 -3.88
CA SER A 205 -3.74 4.22 -4.58
C SER A 205 -2.40 4.39 -5.32
N PRO A 206 -1.22 4.22 -4.67
CA PRO A 206 0.05 4.28 -5.38
C PRO A 206 0.22 3.13 -6.38
N ALA A 207 -0.34 1.93 -6.12
CA ALA A 207 -0.36 0.87 -7.13
C ALA A 207 -1.14 1.28 -8.39
N GLY A 208 -2.35 1.82 -8.24
CA GLY A 208 -3.17 2.31 -9.35
C GLY A 208 -2.49 3.41 -10.17
N ASN A 209 -1.83 4.36 -9.50
CA ASN A 209 -1.15 5.48 -10.18
C ASN A 209 0.18 5.08 -10.85
N CYS A 210 0.92 4.14 -10.27
CA CYS A 210 2.16 3.62 -10.87
C CYS A 210 1.90 2.46 -11.84
N GLY A 211 0.65 2.02 -11.97
CA GLY A 211 0.26 0.95 -12.88
C GLY A 211 0.83 -0.40 -12.44
N VAL A 212 0.78 -0.72 -11.16
CA VAL A 212 1.19 -2.03 -10.63
C VAL A 212 0.05 -2.68 -9.86
N VAL A 213 0.19 -3.96 -9.54
CA VAL A 213 -0.70 -4.68 -8.66
C VAL A 213 -0.41 -4.29 -7.21
N GLY A 214 -1.47 -4.06 -6.43
CA GLY A 214 -1.39 -3.85 -4.99
C GLY A 214 -2.47 -4.65 -4.29
N ILE A 215 -2.08 -5.46 -3.29
CA ILE A 215 -3.02 -6.20 -2.46
C ILE A 215 -3.01 -5.57 -1.07
N LYS A 216 -4.14 -4.99 -0.66
CA LYS A 216 -4.38 -4.64 0.74
C LYS A 216 -5.11 -5.82 1.37
N PRO A 217 -4.50 -6.61 2.27
CA PRO A 217 -5.22 -7.73 2.86
C PRO A 217 -6.21 -7.29 3.95
N THR A 218 -6.98 -8.26 4.43
CA THR A 218 -7.79 -8.16 5.65
C THR A 218 -6.90 -7.76 6.83
N VAL A 219 -7.37 -6.84 7.67
CA VAL A 219 -6.65 -6.47 8.90
C VAL A 219 -6.56 -7.71 9.80
N GLY A 220 -5.34 -8.05 10.21
CA GLY A 220 -5.04 -9.28 10.96
C GLY A 220 -4.54 -10.45 10.11
N LEU A 221 -4.52 -10.36 8.77
CA LEU A 221 -3.90 -11.39 7.94
C LEU A 221 -2.36 -11.38 8.04
N VAL A 222 -1.78 -10.18 8.08
CA VAL A 222 -0.33 -9.93 8.14
C VAL A 222 -0.01 -9.18 9.42
N SER A 223 1.03 -9.62 10.14
CA SER A 223 1.48 -8.99 11.38
C SER A 223 1.91 -7.54 11.18
N ARG A 224 1.48 -6.66 12.09
CA ARG A 224 1.84 -5.24 12.13
C ARG A 224 2.88 -4.91 13.19
N VAL A 225 3.34 -5.92 13.92
CA VAL A 225 4.35 -5.78 14.99
C VAL A 225 5.64 -5.23 14.41
N GLY A 226 6.16 -4.15 15.01
CA GLY A 226 7.39 -3.49 14.59
C GLY A 226 7.27 -2.67 13.30
N VAL A 227 6.05 -2.33 12.87
CA VAL A 227 5.78 -1.36 11.81
C VAL A 227 5.35 -0.04 12.47
N ILE A 228 5.91 1.10 12.05
CA ILE A 228 5.51 2.42 12.56
C ILE A 228 4.03 2.64 12.20
N PRO A 229 3.12 2.74 13.19
CA PRO A 229 1.68 2.65 12.96
C PRO A 229 1.03 4.00 12.66
N ILE A 230 -0.20 3.93 12.14
CA ILE A 230 -1.22 4.99 12.24
C ILE A 230 -2.39 4.47 13.06
N SER A 231 -2.98 3.34 12.68
CA SER A 231 -4.28 2.91 13.18
C SER A 231 -4.36 1.39 13.32
N HIS A 232 -4.50 0.91 14.55
CA HIS A 232 -4.68 -0.52 14.81
C HIS A 232 -6.04 -1.07 14.31
N SER A 233 -7.01 -0.20 14.00
CA SER A 233 -8.28 -0.63 13.40
C SER A 233 -8.23 -0.80 11.88
N GLN A 234 -7.26 -0.20 11.19
CA GLN A 234 -7.22 -0.14 9.72
C GLN A 234 -5.89 -0.57 9.09
N ASP A 235 -4.78 -0.41 9.81
CA ASP A 235 -3.44 -0.70 9.29
C ASP A 235 -3.29 -2.17 8.90
N THR A 236 -2.69 -2.36 7.73
CA THR A 236 -2.27 -3.66 7.24
C THR A 236 -1.08 -3.53 6.29
N ILE A 237 -0.37 -4.63 6.08
CA ILE A 237 0.83 -4.71 5.25
C ILE A 237 0.53 -5.62 4.08
N GLY A 238 0.93 -5.22 2.88
CA GLY A 238 0.57 -5.95 1.67
C GLY A 238 1.60 -5.87 0.55
N PRO A 239 1.58 -6.85 -0.36
CA PRO A 239 2.50 -6.92 -1.47
C PRO A 239 2.12 -5.96 -2.60
N MET A 240 3.14 -5.50 -3.33
CA MET A 240 2.99 -4.75 -4.58
C MET A 240 3.96 -5.32 -5.62
N ALA A 241 3.49 -5.56 -6.84
CA ALA A 241 4.26 -6.18 -7.91
C ALA A 241 3.71 -5.81 -9.28
N THR A 242 4.43 -6.09 -10.36
CA THR A 242 3.95 -5.86 -11.74
C THR A 242 2.95 -6.92 -12.21
N SER A 243 2.76 -8.01 -11.46
CA SER A 243 1.78 -9.05 -11.76
C SER A 243 1.06 -9.59 -10.53
N VAL A 244 -0.17 -10.08 -10.72
CA VAL A 244 -0.98 -10.71 -9.67
C VAL A 244 -0.29 -11.96 -9.13
N ALA A 245 0.36 -12.74 -10.00
CA ALA A 245 1.10 -13.93 -9.59
C ALA A 245 2.25 -13.61 -8.62
N SER A 246 3.06 -12.57 -8.92
CA SER A 246 4.15 -12.15 -8.05
C SER A 246 3.64 -11.58 -6.72
N ALA A 247 2.54 -10.81 -6.75
CA ALA A 247 1.92 -10.28 -5.54
C ALA A 247 1.35 -11.40 -4.66
N ALA A 248 0.68 -12.40 -5.23
CA ALA A 248 0.16 -13.56 -4.52
C ALA A 248 1.28 -14.43 -3.91
N ALA A 249 2.38 -14.63 -4.64
CA ALA A 249 3.56 -15.35 -4.13
C ALA A 249 4.18 -14.66 -2.91
N LEU A 250 4.24 -13.32 -2.91
CA LEU A 250 4.68 -12.56 -1.73
C LEU A 250 3.63 -12.61 -0.60
N LEU A 251 2.33 -12.59 -0.90
CA LEU A 251 1.29 -12.70 0.12
C LEU A 251 1.39 -14.02 0.90
N ASN A 252 1.73 -15.13 0.24
CA ASN A 252 1.98 -16.42 0.90
C ASN A 252 3.09 -16.35 1.96
N VAL A 253 4.08 -15.46 1.79
CA VAL A 253 5.15 -15.24 2.79
C VAL A 253 4.64 -14.38 3.95
N LEU A 254 3.82 -13.37 3.65
CA LEU A 254 3.38 -12.37 4.64
C LEU A 254 2.22 -12.84 5.50
N ALA A 255 1.32 -13.65 4.94
CA ALA A 255 0.10 -14.12 5.60
C ALA A 255 0.45 -15.20 6.64
N ALA A 256 0.64 -14.78 7.88
CA ALA A 256 0.94 -15.68 8.99
C ALA A 256 0.37 -15.14 10.30
N PRO A 257 -0.18 -16.01 11.19
CA PRO A 257 -0.58 -15.59 12.53
C PRO A 257 0.61 -15.06 13.32
N ASP A 258 0.39 -13.98 14.07
CA ASP A 258 1.37 -13.46 15.02
C ASP A 258 0.70 -13.26 16.39
N PRO A 259 1.07 -14.04 17.42
CA PRO A 259 0.55 -13.89 18.78
C PRO A 259 0.83 -12.52 19.41
N ALA A 260 1.84 -11.80 18.95
CA ALA A 260 2.14 -10.45 19.43
C ALA A 260 1.26 -9.38 18.76
N ASP A 261 0.54 -9.73 17.69
CA ASP A 261 -0.46 -8.87 17.07
C ASP A 261 -1.87 -9.26 17.52
N GLY A 262 -2.54 -8.37 18.26
CA GLY A 262 -3.92 -8.59 18.71
C GLY A 262 -4.90 -8.85 17.55
N ALA A 263 -4.72 -8.20 16.39
CA ALA A 263 -5.63 -8.36 15.25
C ALA A 263 -5.55 -9.77 14.64
N SER A 264 -4.36 -10.38 14.60
CA SER A 264 -4.15 -11.75 14.08
C SER A 264 -4.90 -12.83 14.86
N ASN A 265 -5.35 -12.51 16.07
CA ASN A 265 -6.10 -13.40 16.95
C ASN A 265 -7.57 -13.00 17.09
N GLY A 266 -8.06 -12.07 16.26
CA GLY A 266 -9.39 -11.48 16.38
C GLY A 266 -9.60 -10.71 17.69
N ALA A 267 -8.53 -10.37 18.40
CA ALA A 267 -8.59 -9.67 19.67
C ALA A 267 -8.74 -8.16 19.44
N TRP A 268 -9.68 -7.56 20.18
CA TRP A 268 -9.67 -6.13 20.43
C TRP A 268 -8.55 -5.80 21.42
N PRO A 269 -7.98 -4.59 21.45
CA PRO A 269 -7.25 -4.11 22.64
C PRO A 269 -8.23 -4.04 23.82
N THR A 270 -8.41 -5.17 24.52
CA THR A 270 -9.32 -5.28 25.67
C THR A 270 -8.63 -4.76 26.92
N SER A 271 -8.69 -3.46 27.14
CA SER A 271 -8.41 -2.88 28.46
C SER A 271 -9.24 -1.65 28.78
N ALA A 272 -10.55 -1.67 28.49
CA ALA A 272 -11.52 -0.70 29.02
C ALA A 272 -12.55 -1.40 29.93
N PRO A 273 -12.39 -1.35 31.27
CA PRO A 273 -13.44 -1.76 32.19
C PRO A 273 -14.54 -0.70 32.19
N GLY A 274 -15.71 -1.02 31.66
CA GLY A 274 -16.85 -0.10 31.66
C GLY A 274 -17.74 -0.10 30.42
N LEU A 275 -17.49 -0.98 29.44
CA LEU A 275 -18.47 -1.23 28.37
C LEU A 275 -19.78 -1.67 29.03
N ALA A 276 -20.74 -0.75 29.05
CA ALA A 276 -22.11 -1.05 29.40
C ALA A 276 -22.54 -2.23 28.54
N THR A 277 -23.10 -3.27 29.15
CA THR A 277 -23.93 -4.20 28.40
C THR A 277 -24.98 -3.39 27.63
N PRO A 278 -25.46 -3.87 26.46
CA PRO A 278 -26.29 -3.10 25.52
C PRO A 278 -27.55 -2.42 26.11
N GLU A 279 -27.91 -2.74 27.34
CA GLU A 279 -29.13 -2.34 28.04
C GLU A 279 -28.95 -1.11 28.96
N ALA A 280 -27.74 -0.56 29.13
CA ALA A 280 -27.47 0.45 30.17
C ALA A 280 -26.97 1.83 29.68
N ILE A 281 -27.07 2.17 28.39
CA ILE A 281 -26.73 3.52 27.89
C ILE A 281 -28.01 4.39 27.85
N PRO A 282 -28.12 5.46 28.66
CA PRO A 282 -29.29 6.33 28.64
C PRO A 282 -29.35 7.11 27.33
N VAL A 283 -30.42 6.90 26.56
CA VAL A 283 -30.77 7.67 25.37
C VAL A 283 -30.97 9.13 25.74
N ALA A 284 -29.99 9.99 25.42
CA ALA A 284 -30.12 11.43 25.60
C ALA A 284 -29.47 12.20 24.45
N SER A 285 -30.00 12.04 23.24
CA SER A 285 -30.16 13.11 22.26
C SER A 285 -31.15 12.65 21.18
N PRO A 286 -32.18 13.46 20.83
CA PRO A 286 -33.15 13.11 19.79
C PRO A 286 -32.55 13.02 18.38
N ASP A 287 -31.27 13.38 18.22
CA ASP A 287 -30.55 13.40 16.93
C ASP A 287 -29.48 12.30 16.80
N VAL A 288 -29.39 11.35 17.76
CA VAL A 288 -28.44 10.22 17.68
C VAL A 288 -29.21 8.91 17.67
N THR A 289 -29.32 8.30 16.48
CA THR A 289 -29.76 6.91 16.37
C THR A 289 -28.61 6.05 16.87
N ILE A 290 -28.71 5.55 18.11
CA ILE A 290 -27.80 4.52 18.60
C ILE A 290 -28.11 3.27 17.78
N LEU A 291 -27.24 2.97 16.83
CA LEU A 291 -27.26 1.68 16.16
C LEU A 291 -27.10 0.60 17.25
N PRO A 292 -27.92 -0.45 17.27
CA PRO A 292 -27.71 -1.55 18.20
C PRO A 292 -26.25 -1.98 18.06
N ILE A 293 -25.49 -2.01 19.16
CA ILE A 293 -24.11 -2.52 19.16
C ILE A 293 -24.21 -3.89 18.49
N PRO A 294 -23.70 -4.03 17.26
CA PRO A 294 -23.86 -5.28 16.58
C PRO A 294 -23.09 -6.32 17.41
N SER A 295 -23.57 -7.57 17.50
CA SER A 295 -22.76 -8.67 18.05
C SER A 295 -21.56 -9.02 17.14
N TYR A 296 -21.07 -8.04 16.38
CA TYR A 296 -20.05 -8.18 15.38
C TYR A 296 -18.70 -7.99 16.06
N PRO A 297 -17.76 -8.90 15.81
CA PRO A 297 -16.40 -8.75 16.29
C PRO A 297 -15.80 -7.49 15.65
N MET A 298 -15.13 -6.67 16.44
CA MET A 298 -14.62 -5.39 15.95
C MET A 298 -13.37 -5.57 15.05
N GLN A 299 -12.70 -6.71 15.12
CA GLN A 299 -11.81 -7.20 14.06
C GLN A 299 -12.54 -8.23 13.19
N PRO A 300 -12.17 -8.40 11.91
CA PRO A 300 -12.64 -9.52 11.11
C PRO A 300 -12.50 -10.85 11.89
N ALA A 301 -13.58 -11.61 12.04
CA ALA A 301 -13.53 -12.88 12.75
C ALA A 301 -12.91 -13.98 11.89
N GLY A 302 -11.99 -14.75 12.49
CA GLY A 302 -11.24 -15.82 11.84
C GLY A 302 -9.76 -15.64 12.14
N GLY A 303 -9.06 -16.71 12.51
CA GLY A 303 -7.60 -16.67 12.50
C GLY A 303 -7.09 -16.59 11.07
N VAL A 304 -5.80 -16.27 10.89
CA VAL A 304 -5.17 -16.28 9.55
C VAL A 304 -5.44 -17.62 8.86
N PRO A 305 -6.12 -17.62 7.70
CA PRO A 305 -6.45 -18.84 6.98
C PRO A 305 -5.18 -19.50 6.41
N ASP A 306 -5.13 -20.83 6.45
CA ASP A 306 -4.05 -21.63 5.84
C ASP A 306 -4.37 -21.84 4.36
N VAL A 307 -3.98 -20.87 3.53
CA VAL A 307 -4.29 -20.78 2.10
C VAL A 307 -3.02 -20.53 1.30
N ASP A 308 -2.87 -21.25 0.18
CA ASP A 308 -1.90 -20.93 -0.86
C ASP A 308 -2.55 -20.05 -1.92
N TYR A 309 -2.26 -18.75 -1.89
CA TYR A 309 -2.82 -17.78 -2.83
C TYR A 309 -2.35 -17.99 -4.26
N THR A 310 -1.21 -18.65 -4.49
CA THR A 310 -0.76 -18.98 -5.85
C THR A 310 -1.56 -20.12 -6.47
N ALA A 311 -2.18 -20.98 -5.65
CA ALA A 311 -3.11 -22.00 -6.12
C ALA A 311 -4.41 -21.41 -6.68
N SER A 312 -4.69 -20.13 -6.40
CA SER A 312 -5.89 -19.41 -6.88
C SER A 312 -5.73 -18.76 -8.25
N LEU A 313 -4.53 -18.85 -8.85
CA LEU A 313 -4.22 -18.25 -10.14
C LEU A 313 -4.88 -19.04 -11.27
N ASP A 314 -6.16 -18.76 -11.52
CA ASP A 314 -6.97 -19.38 -12.57
C ASP A 314 -7.32 -18.36 -13.67
N PRO A 315 -6.83 -18.52 -14.92
CA PRO A 315 -7.18 -17.61 -16.01
C PRO A 315 -8.66 -17.66 -16.39
N SER A 316 -9.39 -18.70 -15.96
CA SER A 316 -10.85 -18.83 -16.16
C SER A 316 -11.65 -18.25 -14.99
N GLY A 317 -11.00 -17.60 -14.02
CA GLY A 317 -11.62 -17.13 -12.78
C GLY A 317 -12.82 -16.17 -12.97
N LEU A 318 -12.92 -15.48 -14.11
CA LEU A 318 -14.07 -14.63 -14.41
C LEU A 318 -15.30 -15.40 -14.88
N GLN A 319 -15.17 -16.65 -15.36
CA GLN A 319 -16.27 -17.39 -15.95
C GLN A 319 -17.32 -17.76 -14.88
N GLY A 320 -18.51 -17.16 -15.00
CA GLY A 320 -19.62 -17.34 -14.04
C GLY A 320 -19.45 -16.55 -12.73
N ALA A 321 -18.39 -15.75 -12.60
CA ALA A 321 -18.21 -14.88 -11.44
C ALA A 321 -19.27 -13.77 -11.42
N ARG A 322 -19.84 -13.48 -10.26
CA ARG A 322 -20.85 -12.42 -10.06
C ARG A 322 -20.19 -11.17 -9.50
N ILE A 323 -20.08 -10.13 -10.32
CA ILE A 323 -19.32 -8.93 -9.97
C ILE A 323 -20.24 -7.71 -9.96
N GLY A 324 -20.23 -6.98 -8.84
CA GLY A 324 -21.02 -5.77 -8.65
C GLY A 324 -20.26 -4.50 -9.00
N VAL A 325 -20.86 -3.62 -9.79
CA VAL A 325 -20.28 -2.33 -10.19
C VAL A 325 -20.76 -1.23 -9.25
N VAL A 326 -19.85 -0.64 -8.48
CA VAL A 326 -20.19 0.41 -7.50
C VAL A 326 -20.05 1.79 -8.13
N ARG A 327 -21.05 2.22 -8.89
CA ARG A 327 -21.04 3.52 -9.59
C ARG A 327 -20.95 4.74 -8.66
N GLY A 328 -21.36 4.59 -7.39
CA GLY A 328 -21.19 5.61 -6.36
C GLY A 328 -19.73 5.90 -5.97
N LEU A 329 -18.79 5.04 -6.38
CA LEU A 329 -17.34 5.23 -6.22
C LEU A 329 -16.64 5.59 -7.54
N ALA A 330 -17.40 6.03 -8.55
CA ALA A 330 -16.92 6.52 -9.84
C ALA A 330 -17.35 7.98 -10.06
N GLY A 331 -17.18 8.51 -11.27
CA GLY A 331 -17.70 9.84 -11.64
C GLY A 331 -16.79 11.02 -11.27
N PHE A 332 -15.63 10.76 -10.68
CA PHE A 332 -14.65 11.79 -10.31
C PHE A 332 -13.67 12.12 -11.44
N SER A 333 -13.58 11.29 -12.48
CA SER A 333 -12.67 11.49 -13.61
C SER A 333 -13.21 10.82 -14.87
N PRO A 334 -13.51 11.59 -15.94
CA PRO A 334 -13.97 11.02 -17.20
C PRO A 334 -12.98 10.00 -17.81
N ASP A 335 -11.69 10.21 -17.59
CA ASP A 335 -10.63 9.30 -18.05
C ASP A 335 -10.65 7.98 -17.29
N ALA A 336 -10.82 8.03 -15.96
CA ALA A 336 -10.94 6.83 -15.15
C ALA A 336 -12.24 6.08 -15.42
N ASP A 337 -13.35 6.81 -15.57
CA ASP A 337 -14.66 6.24 -15.88
C ASP A 337 -14.65 5.52 -17.24
N ALA A 338 -14.00 6.08 -18.25
CA ALA A 338 -13.88 5.45 -19.57
C ALA A 338 -13.08 4.15 -19.52
N VAL A 339 -11.94 4.12 -18.81
CA VAL A 339 -11.16 2.88 -18.61
C VAL A 339 -11.97 1.86 -17.81
N PHE A 340 -12.72 2.31 -16.81
CA PHE A 340 -13.54 1.42 -15.99
C PHE A 340 -14.67 0.77 -16.81
N ASP A 341 -15.34 1.52 -17.67
CA ASP A 341 -16.35 0.97 -18.58
C ASP A 341 -15.76 -0.04 -19.58
N GLU A 342 -14.55 0.22 -20.09
CA GLU A 342 -13.80 -0.72 -20.94
C GLU A 342 -13.48 -2.02 -20.19
N ALA A 343 -13.04 -1.92 -18.93
CA ALA A 343 -12.74 -3.07 -18.07
C ALA A 343 -14.00 -3.91 -17.75
N ILE A 344 -15.13 -3.26 -17.46
CA ILE A 344 -16.41 -3.94 -17.24
C ILE A 344 -16.82 -4.73 -18.49
N ALA A 345 -16.73 -4.11 -19.67
CA ALA A 345 -17.06 -4.78 -20.93
C ALA A 345 -16.14 -5.99 -21.19
N ALA A 346 -14.85 -5.89 -20.88
CA ALA A 346 -13.90 -6.99 -20.99
C ALA A 346 -14.23 -8.16 -20.05
N MET A 347 -14.56 -7.88 -18.78
CA MET A 347 -14.98 -8.91 -17.81
C MET A 347 -16.27 -9.60 -18.24
N GLN A 348 -17.26 -8.84 -18.73
CA GLN A 348 -18.50 -9.41 -19.24
C GLN A 348 -18.26 -10.31 -20.46
N ALA A 349 -17.38 -9.90 -21.37
CA ALA A 349 -16.99 -10.72 -22.53
C ALA A 349 -16.25 -12.01 -22.13
N ALA A 350 -15.50 -11.97 -21.02
CA ALA A 350 -14.82 -13.13 -20.43
C ALA A 350 -15.77 -14.09 -19.67
N GLY A 351 -17.05 -13.74 -19.55
CA GLY A 351 -18.08 -14.60 -18.97
C GLY A 351 -18.47 -14.28 -17.52
N ALA A 352 -18.06 -13.12 -16.99
CA ALA A 352 -18.55 -12.64 -15.70
C ALA A 352 -20.00 -12.13 -15.81
N GLU A 353 -20.80 -12.42 -14.78
CA GLU A 353 -22.13 -11.86 -14.57
C GLU A 353 -22.00 -10.49 -13.89
N ILE A 354 -22.11 -9.42 -14.67
CA ILE A 354 -22.02 -8.04 -14.16
C ILE A 354 -23.38 -7.56 -13.64
N VAL A 355 -23.40 -7.07 -12.40
CA VAL A 355 -24.55 -6.36 -11.81
C VAL A 355 -24.19 -4.87 -11.70
N ASP A 356 -24.82 -4.03 -12.53
CA ASP A 356 -24.53 -2.60 -12.62
C ASP A 356 -25.84 -1.79 -12.72
N PRO A 357 -26.13 -0.87 -11.76
CA PRO A 357 -25.31 -0.51 -10.59
C PRO A 357 -25.57 -1.41 -9.37
N ILE A 358 -24.58 -1.49 -8.49
CA ILE A 358 -24.73 -1.88 -7.07
C ILE A 358 -24.73 -0.63 -6.20
N GLU A 359 -25.77 -0.51 -5.38
CA GLU A 359 -25.90 0.53 -4.38
C GLU A 359 -25.28 0.08 -3.05
N ILE A 360 -24.47 0.95 -2.46
CA ILE A 360 -23.95 0.77 -1.09
C ILE A 360 -24.67 1.76 -0.17
N PRO A 361 -25.45 1.30 0.82
CA PRO A 361 -26.25 2.18 1.67
C PRO A 361 -25.45 3.30 2.35
N SER A 362 -24.24 3.00 2.84
CA SER A 362 -23.36 3.99 3.48
C SER A 362 -22.79 5.05 2.53
N LEU A 363 -22.90 4.91 1.21
CA LEU A 363 -22.51 5.96 0.27
C LEU A 363 -23.60 7.02 0.08
N ALA A 364 -24.86 6.68 0.37
CA ALA A 364 -25.98 7.62 0.31
C ALA A 364 -26.03 8.56 1.52
N ASP A 365 -25.55 8.10 2.69
CA ASP A 365 -25.38 8.90 3.90
C ASP A 365 -23.95 8.75 4.44
N GLN A 366 -23.14 9.78 4.18
CA GLN A 366 -21.71 9.82 4.51
C GLN A 366 -21.42 10.58 5.82
N ALA A 367 -22.40 10.70 6.73
CA ALA A 367 -22.18 11.31 8.04
C ALA A 367 -21.04 10.64 8.83
N TRP A 368 -20.80 9.34 8.61
CA TRP A 368 -19.67 8.59 9.19
C TRP A 368 -18.30 9.15 8.75
N GLY A 369 -18.23 9.87 7.63
CA GLY A 369 -16.98 10.45 7.13
C GLY A 369 -16.29 11.39 8.12
N SER A 370 -17.05 12.06 8.99
CA SER A 370 -16.47 12.95 10.01
C SER A 370 -15.71 12.21 11.10
N ASP A 371 -15.90 10.89 11.24
CA ASP A 371 -15.18 10.06 12.22
C ASP A 371 -13.85 9.54 11.69
N THR A 372 -13.63 9.54 10.36
CA THR A 372 -12.47 8.90 9.72
C THR A 372 -11.15 9.42 10.28
N LEU A 373 -10.87 10.73 10.16
CA LEU A 373 -9.64 11.32 10.67
C LEU A 373 -9.54 11.29 12.20
N PRO A 374 -10.59 11.67 12.98
CA PRO A 374 -10.52 11.59 14.43
C PRO A 374 -10.10 10.21 14.97
N VAL A 375 -10.66 9.13 14.43
CA VAL A 375 -10.26 7.76 14.81
C VAL A 375 -8.77 7.53 14.57
N LEU A 376 -8.25 7.90 13.39
CA LEU A 376 -6.82 7.80 13.11
C LEU A 376 -5.98 8.62 14.09
N GLU A 377 -6.42 9.81 14.48
CA GLU A 377 -5.69 10.67 15.41
C GLU A 377 -5.59 10.08 16.83
N TRP A 378 -6.68 9.48 17.36
CA TRP A 378 -6.64 8.76 18.64
C TRP A 378 -5.67 7.58 18.58
N GLU A 379 -5.77 6.78 17.51
CA GLU A 379 -4.97 5.58 17.36
C GLU A 379 -3.50 5.89 17.06
N LEU A 380 -3.21 6.96 16.32
CA LEU A 380 -1.85 7.42 16.00
C LEU A 380 -1.08 7.77 17.25
N LYS A 381 -1.69 8.59 18.13
CA LYS A 381 -1.04 9.01 19.38
C LYS A 381 -0.69 7.81 20.26
N ALA A 382 -1.65 6.89 20.41
CA ALA A 382 -1.44 5.68 21.22
C ALA A 382 -0.42 4.73 20.58
N GLY A 383 -0.56 4.47 19.27
CA GLY A 383 0.28 3.53 18.53
C GLY A 383 1.73 3.99 18.42
N LEU A 384 1.98 5.29 18.20
CA LEU A 384 3.35 5.82 18.19
C LEU A 384 4.02 5.70 19.56
N ALA A 385 3.30 5.97 20.65
CA ALA A 385 3.85 5.80 21.99
C ALA A 385 4.22 4.33 22.28
N GLU A 386 3.39 3.38 21.86
CA GLU A 386 3.68 1.95 21.96
C GLU A 386 4.88 1.55 21.10
N TYR A 387 4.93 2.01 19.85
CA TYR A 387 6.05 1.72 18.94
C TYR A 387 7.38 2.26 19.49
N PHE A 388 7.41 3.51 19.94
CA PHE A 388 8.64 4.12 20.47
C PHE A 388 9.15 3.39 21.72
N ALA A 389 8.25 2.99 22.62
CA ALA A 389 8.62 2.24 23.81
C ALA A 389 9.09 0.80 23.51
N GLY A 390 8.53 0.17 22.46
CA GLY A 390 8.79 -1.23 22.13
C GLY A 390 9.97 -1.48 21.18
N PHE A 391 10.22 -0.55 20.25
CA PHE A 391 11.09 -0.81 19.09
C PHE A 391 12.26 0.15 18.94
N LEU A 392 12.25 1.33 19.56
CA LEU A 392 13.39 2.23 19.54
C LEU A 392 14.40 1.89 20.64
N PRO A 393 15.67 2.32 20.52
CA PRO A 393 16.65 2.20 21.60
C PRO A 393 16.17 2.88 22.89
N GLU A 394 16.49 2.30 24.06
CA GLU A 394 16.08 2.83 25.38
C GLU A 394 16.54 4.27 25.63
N ASP A 395 17.63 4.71 25.00
CA ASP A 395 18.18 6.06 25.09
C ASP A 395 17.68 7.02 24.00
N SER A 396 16.69 6.61 23.19
CA SER A 396 16.06 7.47 22.19
C SER A 396 15.42 8.70 22.85
N PRO A 397 15.73 9.93 22.42
CA PRO A 397 15.06 11.14 22.91
C PRO A 397 13.65 11.33 22.30
N ILE A 398 13.22 10.47 21.38
CA ILE A 398 11.84 10.48 20.86
C ILE A 398 11.12 9.30 21.52
N THR A 399 10.16 9.63 22.36
CA THR A 399 9.38 8.66 23.16
C THR A 399 7.86 8.86 23.01
N SER A 400 7.44 9.95 22.37
CA SER A 400 6.05 10.34 22.22
C SER A 400 5.83 11.16 20.94
N LEU A 401 4.56 11.32 20.54
CA LEU A 401 4.17 12.23 19.46
C LEU A 401 4.58 13.68 19.76
N ALA A 402 4.49 14.11 21.02
CA ALA A 402 4.94 15.43 21.45
C ALA A 402 6.44 15.66 21.19
N ASP A 403 7.29 14.64 21.38
CA ASP A 403 8.73 14.76 21.09
C ASP A 403 8.98 14.91 19.58
N VAL A 404 8.20 14.22 18.73
CA VAL A 404 8.27 14.38 17.27
C VAL A 404 7.84 15.80 16.86
N ILE A 405 6.75 16.30 17.43
CA ILE A 405 6.27 17.67 17.17
C ILE A 405 7.35 18.69 17.53
N ALA A 406 7.96 18.56 18.71
CA ALA A 406 9.01 19.45 19.18
C ALA A 406 10.27 19.36 18.28
N PHE A 407 10.67 18.15 17.89
CA PHE A 407 11.78 17.97 16.94
C PHE A 407 11.51 18.70 15.62
N ASN A 408 10.32 18.56 15.05
CA ASN A 408 9.96 19.22 13.80
C ASN A 408 9.96 20.76 13.93
N GLU A 409 9.52 21.30 15.07
CA GLU A 409 9.58 22.75 15.33
C GLU A 409 11.01 23.26 15.46
N GLU A 410 11.90 22.50 16.09
CA GLU A 410 13.33 22.83 16.20
C GLU A 410 14.07 22.71 14.86
N ASN A 411 13.57 21.88 13.94
CA ASN A 411 14.16 21.62 12.63
C ASN A 411 13.26 22.09 11.47
N ALA A 412 12.48 23.17 11.69
CA ALA A 412 11.42 23.60 10.79
C ALA A 412 11.89 23.94 9.37
N ASP A 413 13.14 24.39 9.19
CA ASP A 413 13.71 24.72 7.87
C ASP A 413 13.85 23.48 6.95
N GLU A 414 13.89 22.27 7.53
CA GLU A 414 13.99 21.00 6.78
C GLU A 414 12.67 20.22 6.87
N GLU A 415 12.19 19.95 8.08
CA GLU A 415 11.00 19.12 8.31
C GLU A 415 9.71 19.82 7.86
N LEU A 416 9.56 21.12 8.14
CA LEU A 416 8.35 21.90 7.87
C LEU A 416 8.49 22.83 6.66
N GLN A 417 9.47 22.56 5.80
CA GLN A 417 9.83 23.41 4.66
C GLN A 417 8.66 23.68 3.70
N TYR A 418 7.87 22.64 3.40
CA TYR A 418 6.83 22.70 2.37
C TYR A 418 5.41 22.78 2.96
N PHE A 419 5.16 21.97 3.99
CA PHE A 419 3.85 21.91 4.66
C PHE A 419 4.03 21.61 6.15
N ASP A 420 2.99 21.93 6.91
CA ASP A 420 3.00 21.92 8.36
C ASP A 420 2.94 20.51 8.99
N GLN A 421 2.58 20.46 10.27
CA GLN A 421 2.28 19.24 11.02
C GLN A 421 0.91 19.32 11.71
N GLY A 422 -0.08 19.90 11.02
CA GLY A 422 -1.40 20.19 11.60
C GLY A 422 -2.15 18.96 12.13
N ILE A 423 -2.00 17.80 11.50
CA ILE A 423 -2.65 16.57 11.96
C ILE A 423 -1.99 16.07 13.25
N PHE A 424 -0.66 16.17 13.37
CA PHE A 424 0.04 15.83 14.61
C PHE A 424 -0.39 16.71 15.78
N LEU A 425 -0.48 18.02 15.55
CA LEU A 425 -0.97 18.96 16.57
C LEU A 425 -2.40 18.62 17.01
N SER A 426 -3.27 18.22 16.08
CA SER A 426 -4.63 17.76 16.38
C SER A 426 -4.62 16.45 17.17
N ALA A 427 -3.86 15.45 16.70
CA ALA A 427 -3.72 14.15 17.35
C ALA A 427 -3.17 14.23 18.77
N GLU A 428 -2.22 15.13 19.04
CA GLU A 428 -1.67 15.32 20.39
C GLU A 428 -2.73 15.82 21.38
N THR A 429 -3.80 16.47 20.93
CA THR A 429 -4.93 16.87 21.81
C THR A 429 -5.86 15.71 22.19
N ARG A 430 -5.73 14.55 21.54
CA ARG A 430 -6.59 13.40 21.76
C ARG A 430 -6.35 12.76 23.14
N THR A 431 -7.44 12.22 23.67
CA THR A 431 -7.53 11.45 24.91
C THR A 431 -7.09 10.00 24.69
N GLY A 432 -7.29 9.12 25.67
CA GLY A 432 -6.97 7.70 25.57
C GLY A 432 -7.98 6.90 24.75
N LEU A 433 -7.64 5.64 24.43
CA LEU A 433 -8.49 4.71 23.68
C LEU A 433 -9.68 4.15 24.49
N ASP A 434 -9.80 4.53 25.76
CA ASP A 434 -10.95 4.27 26.62
C ASP A 434 -12.02 5.38 26.53
N ASP A 435 -11.79 6.41 25.71
CA ASP A 435 -12.76 7.47 25.45
C ASP A 435 -14.00 6.93 24.71
N ILE A 436 -15.18 7.26 25.23
CA ILE A 436 -16.45 6.83 24.67
C ILE A 436 -16.72 7.46 23.29
N GLU A 437 -16.21 8.65 23.00
CA GLU A 437 -16.32 9.27 21.69
C GLU A 437 -15.52 8.50 20.64
N TYR A 438 -14.30 8.09 20.99
CA TYR A 438 -13.46 7.23 20.17
C TYR A 438 -14.15 5.88 19.90
N ILE A 439 -14.59 5.17 20.95
CA ILE A 439 -15.25 3.87 20.81
C ILE A 439 -16.48 3.96 19.90
N ASN A 440 -17.32 4.98 20.09
CA ASN A 440 -18.50 5.18 19.26
C ASN A 440 -18.16 5.53 17.81
N ALA A 441 -17.11 6.33 17.58
CA ALA A 441 -16.64 6.67 16.24
C ALA A 441 -16.17 5.42 15.48
N VAL A 442 -15.38 4.55 16.13
CA VAL A 442 -14.94 3.29 15.53
C VAL A 442 -16.12 2.38 15.20
N LEU A 443 -17.10 2.25 16.10
CA LEU A 443 -18.32 1.46 15.85
C LEU A 443 -19.12 1.98 14.65
N ARG A 444 -19.25 3.30 14.49
CA ARG A 444 -19.95 3.90 13.33
C ARG A 444 -19.20 3.63 12.03
N LEU A 445 -17.87 3.81 12.02
CA LEU A 445 -17.04 3.52 10.86
C LEU A 445 -17.14 2.05 10.44
N GLN A 446 -17.02 1.12 11.39
CA GLN A 446 -17.12 -0.31 11.08
C GLN A 446 -18.50 -0.69 10.58
N TYR A 447 -19.57 -0.15 11.17
CA TYR A 447 -20.92 -0.38 10.66
C TYR A 447 -21.09 0.14 9.24
N ALA A 448 -20.57 1.34 8.95
CA ALA A 448 -20.60 1.95 7.62
C ALA A 448 -19.80 1.16 6.57
N GLY A 449 -18.66 0.58 6.95
CA GLY A 449 -17.84 -0.26 6.07
C GLY A 449 -18.39 -1.68 5.86
N ARG A 450 -19.03 -2.26 6.88
CA ARG A 450 -19.46 -3.66 6.94
C ARG A 450 -20.96 -3.82 6.69
N GLY A 451 -21.75 -3.98 7.75
CA GLY A 451 -23.18 -4.32 7.68
C GLY A 451 -24.09 -3.27 7.02
N ASN A 452 -23.64 -2.02 6.87
CA ASN A 452 -24.31 -1.00 6.06
C ASN A 452 -23.49 -0.58 4.82
N GLY A 453 -22.42 -1.32 4.55
CA GLY A 453 -21.43 -1.08 3.51
C GLY A 453 -21.24 -2.30 2.61
N LEU A 454 -20.02 -2.83 2.60
CA LEU A 454 -19.58 -3.87 1.68
C LEU A 454 -20.35 -5.19 1.86
N ASP A 455 -20.59 -5.62 3.10
CA ASP A 455 -21.33 -6.88 3.35
C ASP A 455 -22.75 -6.81 2.79
N ALA A 456 -23.46 -5.70 3.07
CA ALA A 456 -24.81 -5.49 2.58
C ALA A 456 -24.88 -5.56 1.04
N ALA A 457 -23.89 -4.97 0.37
CA ALA A 457 -23.81 -4.96 -1.09
C ALA A 457 -23.47 -6.35 -1.67
N LEU A 458 -22.50 -7.06 -1.07
CA LEU A 458 -22.11 -8.41 -1.48
C LEU A 458 -23.27 -9.41 -1.29
N GLU A 459 -23.94 -9.37 -0.14
CA GLU A 459 -25.03 -10.28 0.21
C GLU A 459 -26.29 -10.05 -0.62
N ALA A 460 -26.68 -8.79 -0.86
CA ALA A 460 -27.93 -8.44 -1.54
C ALA A 460 -28.06 -9.06 -2.93
N ASN A 461 -26.94 -9.34 -3.59
CA ASN A 461 -26.91 -9.92 -4.95
C ASN A 461 -26.07 -11.20 -5.05
N THR A 462 -25.63 -11.77 -3.92
CA THR A 462 -24.76 -12.96 -3.89
C THR A 462 -23.55 -12.78 -4.82
N LEU A 463 -22.77 -11.73 -4.56
CA LEU A 463 -21.64 -11.32 -5.38
C LEU A 463 -20.34 -11.96 -4.86
N ASP A 464 -19.44 -12.27 -5.77
CA ASP A 464 -18.08 -12.71 -5.45
C ASP A 464 -17.17 -11.52 -5.11
N ALA A 465 -17.40 -10.37 -5.74
CA ALA A 465 -16.66 -9.14 -5.52
C ALA A 465 -17.44 -7.90 -5.97
N LEU A 466 -17.01 -6.75 -5.46
CA LEU A 466 -17.38 -5.42 -5.94
C LEU A 466 -16.21 -4.80 -6.70
N ILE A 467 -16.49 -3.95 -7.68
CA ILE A 467 -15.46 -3.22 -8.45
C ILE A 467 -15.76 -1.72 -8.55
N ALA A 468 -14.69 -0.93 -8.61
CA ALA A 468 -14.69 0.51 -8.84
C ALA A 468 -13.35 0.96 -9.44
N PRO A 469 -13.27 2.14 -10.09
CA PRO A 469 -11.99 2.74 -10.46
C PRO A 469 -11.15 2.99 -9.21
N THR A 470 -9.85 2.71 -9.26
CA THR A 470 -8.97 2.88 -8.10
C THR A 470 -8.82 4.35 -7.73
N ASN A 471 -8.39 5.16 -8.71
CA ASN A 471 -8.13 6.59 -8.62
C ASN A 471 -8.37 7.25 -9.99
N GLY A 472 -8.26 8.59 -10.03
CA GLY A 472 -8.02 9.31 -11.29
C GLY A 472 -6.57 9.20 -11.77
N PRO A 473 -6.26 9.69 -12.98
CA PRO A 473 -4.88 9.77 -13.47
C PRO A 473 -3.98 10.54 -12.49
N ALA A 474 -2.70 10.14 -12.41
CA ALA A 474 -1.72 10.79 -11.55
C ALA A 474 -1.64 12.30 -11.80
N THR A 475 -1.79 13.08 -10.72
CA THR A 475 -1.75 14.54 -10.79
C THR A 475 -0.32 15.06 -10.75
N LYS A 476 -0.14 16.35 -11.07
CA LYS A 476 1.18 16.99 -10.97
C LYS A 476 1.62 17.09 -9.52
N ILE A 477 2.92 16.97 -9.30
CA ILE A 477 3.52 17.22 -7.99
C ILE A 477 3.40 18.72 -7.68
N ASP A 478 2.81 19.04 -6.53
CA ASP A 478 2.76 20.38 -5.97
C ASP A 478 3.11 20.31 -4.47
N LEU A 479 4.37 20.59 -4.14
CA LEU A 479 4.85 20.57 -2.77
C LEU A 479 4.22 21.66 -1.89
N VAL A 480 3.67 22.72 -2.48
CA VAL A 480 3.17 23.89 -1.75
C VAL A 480 1.68 23.78 -1.46
N ASN A 481 0.89 23.32 -2.44
CA ASN A 481 -0.57 23.22 -2.31
C ASN A 481 -1.05 21.79 -2.06
N GLY A 482 -0.15 20.81 -2.06
CA GLY A 482 -0.44 19.41 -1.79
C GLY A 482 -1.13 18.69 -2.94
N ASP A 483 -1.68 17.53 -2.63
CA ASP A 483 -2.26 16.64 -3.64
C ASP A 483 -3.58 17.16 -4.22
N HIS A 484 -3.69 17.11 -5.54
CA HIS A 484 -4.95 17.32 -6.25
C HIS A 484 -5.77 16.02 -6.32
N TRP A 485 -6.41 15.65 -5.21
CA TRP A 485 -7.23 14.43 -5.14
C TRP A 485 -8.53 14.58 -5.94
N LEU A 486 -8.79 13.65 -6.87
CA LEU A 486 -10.04 13.61 -7.64
C LEU A 486 -11.08 12.71 -6.98
N GLY A 487 -10.65 11.54 -6.48
CA GLY A 487 -11.50 10.52 -5.89
C GLY A 487 -10.79 9.18 -5.86
N GLY A 488 -11.38 8.21 -5.16
CA GLY A 488 -10.87 6.84 -5.08
C GLY A 488 -11.79 5.93 -4.26
N THR A 489 -11.44 4.65 -4.18
CA THR A 489 -12.36 3.58 -3.74
C THR A 489 -12.03 2.92 -2.39
N SER A 490 -10.90 3.25 -1.76
CA SER A 490 -10.35 2.45 -0.65
C SER A 490 -11.09 2.61 0.68
N THR A 491 -11.78 3.73 0.92
CA THR A 491 -12.20 4.13 2.27
C THR A 491 -13.15 3.13 2.94
N LEU A 492 -14.14 2.58 2.22
CA LEU A 492 -15.07 1.62 2.82
C LEU A 492 -14.37 0.31 3.24
N ALA A 493 -13.43 -0.18 2.44
CA ALA A 493 -12.68 -1.39 2.77
C ALA A 493 -11.64 -1.15 3.87
N ALA A 494 -11.04 0.05 3.92
CA ALA A 494 -10.14 0.47 4.98
C ALA A 494 -10.85 0.44 6.33
N ILE A 495 -11.97 1.15 6.47
CA ILE A 495 -12.72 1.22 7.74
C ILE A 495 -13.40 -0.11 8.11
N ALA A 496 -13.67 -0.98 7.13
CA ALA A 496 -14.13 -2.34 7.38
C ALA A 496 -13.01 -3.29 7.84
N GLY A 497 -11.76 -2.98 7.50
CA GLY A 497 -10.61 -3.88 7.63
C GLY A 497 -10.60 -5.01 6.59
N TYR A 498 -11.20 -4.79 5.41
CA TYR A 498 -11.46 -5.81 4.38
C TYR A 498 -10.47 -5.75 3.22
N PRO A 499 -10.29 -6.83 2.44
CA PRO A 499 -9.26 -6.90 1.43
C PRO A 499 -9.62 -6.12 0.15
N LEU A 500 -8.59 -5.60 -0.50
CA LEU A 500 -8.62 -4.97 -1.82
C LEU A 500 -7.53 -5.58 -2.70
N VAL A 501 -7.82 -5.76 -3.99
CA VAL A 501 -6.82 -6.04 -5.02
C VAL A 501 -6.99 -5.00 -6.12
N THR A 502 -6.00 -4.13 -6.30
CA THR A 502 -5.93 -3.21 -7.45
C THR A 502 -4.93 -3.71 -8.48
N LEU A 503 -5.20 -3.43 -9.75
CA LEU A 503 -4.30 -3.70 -10.86
C LEU A 503 -4.60 -2.77 -12.05
N PRO A 504 -3.66 -2.61 -12.99
CA PRO A 504 -3.86 -1.78 -14.17
C PRO A 504 -5.03 -2.25 -15.03
N ALA A 505 -5.90 -1.31 -15.41
CA ALA A 505 -7.02 -1.55 -16.30
C ALA A 505 -6.87 -0.82 -17.65
N GLY A 506 -6.08 0.25 -17.70
CA GLY A 506 -5.78 0.97 -18.93
C GLY A 506 -4.85 2.15 -18.71
N TYR A 507 -4.67 2.94 -19.77
CA TYR A 507 -3.87 4.17 -19.75
C TYR A 507 -4.67 5.33 -20.35
N ARG A 508 -4.46 6.53 -19.82
CA ARG A 508 -4.93 7.80 -20.40
C ARG A 508 -3.81 8.82 -20.31
N HIS A 509 -3.54 9.50 -21.43
CA HIS A 509 -2.45 10.47 -21.52
C HIS A 509 -1.07 9.92 -21.09
N GLY A 510 -0.81 8.63 -21.32
CA GLY A 510 0.42 7.96 -20.87
C GLY A 510 0.52 7.75 -19.35
N LEU A 511 -0.60 7.84 -18.62
CA LEU A 511 -0.68 7.54 -17.19
C LEU A 511 -1.56 6.31 -16.95
N PRO A 512 -1.13 5.39 -16.06
CA PRO A 512 -1.95 4.24 -15.69
C PRO A 512 -3.26 4.66 -15.01
N ILE A 513 -4.28 3.83 -15.22
CA ILE A 513 -5.54 3.84 -14.48
C ILE A 513 -5.80 2.43 -13.97
N GLY A 514 -6.02 2.31 -12.66
CA GLY A 514 -6.31 1.06 -11.99
C GLY A 514 -7.80 0.78 -11.83
N ILE A 515 -8.14 -0.50 -11.73
CA ILE A 515 -9.42 -1.00 -11.21
C ILE A 515 -9.16 -1.71 -9.89
N THR A 516 -10.07 -1.57 -8.93
CA THR A 516 -9.98 -2.27 -7.64
C THR A 516 -11.11 -3.28 -7.49
N PHE A 517 -10.76 -4.51 -7.14
CA PHE A 517 -11.65 -5.55 -6.64
C PHE A 517 -11.74 -5.46 -5.12
N MET A 518 -12.95 -5.46 -4.58
CA MET A 518 -13.25 -5.36 -3.14
C MET A 518 -14.06 -6.59 -2.70
N GLY A 519 -13.74 -7.13 -1.54
CA GLY A 519 -14.42 -8.31 -0.99
C GLY A 519 -14.73 -8.17 0.49
N GLY A 520 -15.32 -9.22 1.06
CA GLY A 520 -15.55 -9.36 2.49
C GLY A 520 -14.27 -9.76 3.24
N ALA A 521 -14.33 -9.84 4.56
CA ALA A 521 -13.23 -10.37 5.37
C ALA A 521 -12.69 -11.72 4.85
N PHE A 522 -11.37 -11.86 4.78
CA PHE A 522 -10.66 -13.08 4.41
C PHE A 522 -11.02 -13.64 3.02
N SER A 523 -11.44 -12.78 2.08
CA SER A 523 -11.77 -13.17 0.72
C SER A 523 -10.63 -12.99 -0.29
N GLU A 524 -9.38 -12.88 0.17
CA GLU A 524 -8.19 -12.64 -0.69
C GLU A 524 -8.08 -13.71 -1.78
N GLU A 525 -8.35 -14.98 -1.48
CA GLU A 525 -8.36 -16.09 -2.45
C GLU A 525 -9.27 -15.78 -3.65
N THR A 526 -10.51 -15.38 -3.37
CA THR A 526 -11.50 -14.99 -4.39
C THR A 526 -11.03 -13.77 -5.18
N LEU A 527 -10.56 -12.72 -4.50
CA LEU A 527 -10.14 -11.50 -5.17
C LEU A 527 -8.92 -11.73 -6.07
N ILE A 528 -7.94 -12.52 -5.61
CA ILE A 528 -6.74 -12.87 -6.38
C ILE A 528 -7.12 -13.67 -7.62
N ARG A 529 -8.04 -14.65 -7.49
CA ARG A 529 -8.55 -15.42 -8.63
C ARG A 529 -9.20 -14.53 -9.69
N LEU A 530 -10.05 -13.59 -9.27
CA LEU A 530 -10.75 -12.67 -10.19
C LEU A 530 -9.77 -11.68 -10.83
N ALA A 531 -8.89 -11.08 -10.04
CA ALA A 531 -7.89 -10.14 -10.51
C ALA A 531 -6.90 -10.80 -11.48
N TYR A 532 -6.45 -12.02 -11.20
CA TYR A 532 -5.57 -12.77 -12.09
C TYR A 532 -6.27 -13.06 -13.42
N ALA A 533 -7.51 -13.55 -13.41
CA ALA A 533 -8.28 -13.77 -14.63
C ALA A 533 -8.46 -12.48 -15.45
N PHE A 534 -8.71 -11.34 -14.79
CA PHE A 534 -8.78 -10.03 -15.45
C PHE A 534 -7.44 -9.62 -16.06
N GLU A 535 -6.33 -9.76 -15.33
CA GLU A 535 -4.98 -9.50 -15.83
C GLU A 535 -4.67 -10.30 -17.10
N GLN A 536 -5.09 -11.57 -17.15
CA GLN A 536 -4.86 -12.45 -18.29
C GLN A 536 -5.69 -12.11 -19.54
N LEU A 537 -6.67 -11.19 -19.45
CA LEU A 537 -7.42 -10.73 -20.64
C LEU A 537 -6.58 -9.88 -21.59
N GLY A 538 -5.50 -9.26 -21.11
CA GLY A 538 -4.71 -8.35 -21.95
C GLY A 538 -3.35 -7.89 -21.43
N GLN A 539 -2.91 -8.31 -20.23
CA GLN A 539 -1.63 -7.91 -19.61
C GLN A 539 -1.33 -6.41 -19.79
N VAL A 540 -2.16 -5.57 -19.16
CA VAL A 540 -2.20 -4.13 -19.42
C VAL A 540 -0.93 -3.38 -18.99
N PHE A 541 -0.15 -3.92 -18.05
CA PHE A 541 1.07 -3.27 -17.57
C PHE A 541 2.04 -2.95 -18.71
N THR A 542 2.48 -1.69 -18.76
CA THR A 542 3.51 -1.21 -19.69
C THR A 542 4.72 -0.74 -18.89
N GLU A 543 5.93 -1.14 -19.29
CA GLU A 543 7.16 -0.65 -18.66
C GLU A 543 7.27 0.88 -18.84
N PRO A 544 7.57 1.64 -17.76
CA PRO A 544 7.72 3.08 -17.86
C PRO A 544 8.87 3.49 -18.77
N THR A 545 8.66 4.56 -19.54
CA THR A 545 9.71 5.18 -20.38
C THR A 545 10.30 6.44 -19.76
N PHE A 546 9.97 6.74 -18.51
CA PHE A 546 10.50 7.87 -17.74
C PHE A 546 10.31 9.22 -18.45
N LEU A 547 9.07 9.48 -18.91
CA LEU A 547 8.80 10.66 -19.72
C LEU A 547 9.05 11.93 -18.90
N PRO A 548 9.86 12.88 -19.40
CA PRO A 548 9.97 14.18 -18.78
C PRO A 548 8.61 14.87 -18.91
N GLY A 549 8.12 15.52 -17.85
CA GLY A 549 6.78 16.10 -17.67
C GLY A 549 6.25 17.03 -18.79
N LYS A 550 6.06 16.49 -19.98
CA LYS A 550 5.52 17.15 -21.17
C LYS A 550 4.07 16.72 -21.32
N VAL A 551 3.23 17.67 -21.73
CA VAL A 551 1.85 17.37 -22.12
C VAL A 551 1.89 16.43 -23.33
N ILE A 552 1.45 15.19 -23.15
CA ILE A 552 1.27 14.24 -24.24
C ILE A 552 -0.09 14.59 -24.89
N PRO A 553 -0.11 15.00 -26.18
CA PRO A 553 -1.38 15.19 -26.87
C PRO A 553 -2.18 13.88 -26.88
N PRO A 554 -3.53 13.93 -26.92
CA PRO A 554 -4.32 12.71 -27.07
C PRO A 554 -3.84 11.92 -28.29
N GLU A 555 -3.75 10.60 -28.17
CA GLU A 555 -3.49 9.71 -29.30
C GLU A 555 -4.58 9.91 -30.36
N ALA A 556 -4.18 10.01 -31.63
CA ALA A 556 -5.03 10.39 -32.76
C ALA A 556 -5.87 9.22 -33.31
#